data_AF-A0A4Y2QSG5-F1
#
_entry.id   AF-A0A4Y2QSG5-F1
#
_cell.length_a   1.000
_cell.length_b   1.000
_cell.length_c   1.000
_cell.angle_alpha   90.00
_cell.angle_beta   90.00
_cell.angle_gamma   90.00
#
_symmetry.space_group_name_H-M   'P 1'
#
loop_
_entity.id
_entity.type
_entity.pdbx_description
1 polymer ?
#
loop_
_entity_poly.entity_id
_entity_poly.type
_entity_poly.pdbx_seq_one_letter_code
_entity_poly.pdbx_strand_id
1 'polypeptide(L)'
;MLKTEARKNFTVFEKEVLLGEIEKYKTAVENKCTKANANCEKTSAWIEITKRFNSTPGVNKRTMIQLQGFYQNLKRRAMKKKAEKRIDIYKTGGGPSTSHLGPTEERLIAMGVMKTPLSNVYDDDHLYHVMTETPPPQLSADNSFSDVMETHSEAEESINPPEDATEQPGPSDADFSSETQAGKKTPISRWKIKRKRRTPCTTLAAMAIAEERKVSADQLKLKNNMEMEQKREEHELSMAIRREEHVMNMKIKQEQHDLKMKIMAEKLNLLNVLKESAIKGTYKGSFDSDL
;
A
#
# COMPACT_ATOMS: atom_id res chain seq x y z
N MET A 1 32.48 -33.39 9.05
CA MET A 1 31.48 -32.66 8.23
C MET A 1 30.17 -32.65 9.02
N LEU A 2 29.75 -31.50 9.53
CA LEU A 2 28.45 -31.38 10.19
C LEU A 2 27.36 -31.54 9.12
N LYS A 3 26.55 -32.58 9.26
CA LYS A 3 25.38 -32.83 8.40
C LYS A 3 24.45 -31.62 8.56
N THR A 4 24.28 -30.83 7.51
CA THR A 4 23.26 -29.77 7.50
C THR A 4 21.90 -30.44 7.62
N GLU A 5 21.28 -30.31 8.79
CA GLU A 5 19.91 -30.73 9.05
C GLU A 5 19.00 -30.19 7.92
N ALA A 6 18.23 -31.08 7.30
CA ALA A 6 17.33 -30.71 6.22
C ALA A 6 16.33 -29.66 6.72
N ARG A 7 16.10 -28.60 5.93
CA ARG A 7 15.14 -27.55 6.29
C ARG A 7 13.74 -28.16 6.42
N LYS A 8 13.21 -28.17 7.64
CA LYS A 8 11.85 -28.64 7.92
C LYS A 8 10.82 -27.65 7.36
N ASN A 9 9.92 -28.15 6.50
CA ASN A 9 8.81 -27.38 5.95
C ASN A 9 7.85 -26.93 7.06
N PHE A 10 7.05 -25.88 6.80
CA PHE A 10 6.01 -25.44 7.73
C PHE A 10 4.79 -26.35 7.62
N THR A 11 4.38 -26.94 8.75
CA THR A 11 3.15 -27.73 8.83
C THR A 11 1.91 -26.84 8.76
N VAL A 12 0.72 -27.40 8.51
CA VAL A 12 -0.53 -26.62 8.49
C VAL A 12 -0.78 -25.96 9.85
N PHE A 13 -0.62 -26.72 10.94
CA PHE A 13 -0.73 -26.22 12.31
C PHE A 13 0.23 -25.05 12.58
N GLU A 14 1.50 -25.17 12.19
CA GLU A 14 2.48 -24.08 12.37
C GLU A 14 2.07 -22.80 11.63
N LYS A 15 1.41 -22.91 10.47
CA LYS A 15 0.91 -21.73 9.74
C LYS A 15 -0.21 -21.04 10.51
N GLU A 16 -1.15 -21.81 11.06
CA GLU A 16 -2.29 -21.28 11.81
C GLU A 16 -1.85 -20.60 13.10
N VAL A 17 -0.92 -21.22 13.83
CA VAL A 17 -0.33 -20.64 15.04
C VAL A 17 0.39 -19.34 14.71
N LEU A 18 1.23 -19.34 13.66
CA LEU A 18 1.97 -18.14 13.26
C LEU A 18 1.01 -17.00 12.86
N LEU A 19 -0.03 -17.28 12.08
CA LEU A 19 -1.02 -16.28 11.69
C LEU A 19 -1.76 -15.72 12.91
N GLY A 20 -2.15 -16.58 13.86
CA GLY A 20 -2.82 -16.15 15.09
C GLY A 20 -1.95 -15.27 15.98
N GLU A 21 -0.65 -15.52 16.04
CA GLU A 21 0.27 -14.62 16.77
C GLU A 21 0.50 -13.32 16.01
N ILE A 22 0.67 -13.34 14.69
CA ILE A 22 0.86 -12.12 13.89
C ILE A 22 -0.37 -11.20 13.95
N GLU A 23 -1.57 -11.77 13.99
CA GLU A 23 -2.83 -11.04 14.08
C GLU A 23 -2.89 -10.11 15.31
N LYS A 24 -2.35 -10.56 16.45
CA LYS A 24 -2.25 -9.77 17.68
C LYS A 24 -1.31 -8.57 17.57
N TYR A 25 -0.26 -8.68 16.76
CA TYR A 25 0.78 -7.66 16.56
C TYR A 25 0.68 -6.98 15.18
N LYS A 26 -0.46 -7.09 14.49
CA LYS A 26 -0.68 -6.63 13.11
C LYS A 26 -0.27 -5.17 12.91
N THR A 27 -0.65 -4.28 13.82
CA THR A 27 -0.40 -2.84 13.72
C THR A 27 1.10 -2.52 13.65
N ALA A 28 1.91 -3.17 14.48
CA ALA A 28 3.36 -3.01 14.49
C ALA A 28 4.00 -3.66 13.25
N VAL A 29 3.59 -4.89 12.92
CA VAL A 29 4.20 -5.69 11.83
C VAL A 29 3.92 -5.09 10.44
N GLU A 30 2.71 -4.59 10.19
CA GLU A 30 2.31 -4.01 8.89
C GLU A 30 2.51 -2.49 8.81
N ASN A 31 3.15 -1.88 9.81
CA ASN A 31 3.47 -0.46 9.79
C ASN A 31 4.40 -0.12 8.60
N LYS A 32 4.03 0.86 7.77
CA LYS A 32 4.85 1.29 6.62
C LYS A 32 5.90 2.35 6.97
N CYS A 33 5.87 2.89 8.18
CA CYS A 33 6.81 3.91 8.62
C CYS A 33 8.25 3.35 8.67
N THR A 34 9.19 4.12 8.10
CA THR A 34 10.63 3.80 8.04
C THR A 34 11.44 4.54 9.11
N LYS A 35 10.78 5.18 10.08
CA LYS A 35 11.45 5.84 11.20
C LYS A 35 12.15 4.81 12.09
N ALA A 36 13.26 5.19 12.71
CA ALA A 36 14.03 4.32 13.61
C ALA A 36 13.14 3.67 14.69
N ASN A 37 12.30 4.45 15.35
CA ASN A 37 11.38 3.95 16.39
C ASN A 37 10.40 2.88 15.86
N ALA A 38 9.87 3.07 14.65
CA ALA A 38 8.97 2.10 14.03
C ALA A 38 9.70 0.80 13.65
N ASN A 39 10.97 0.87 13.28
CA ASN A 39 11.79 -0.31 13.02
C ASN A 39 12.13 -1.08 14.32
N CYS A 40 12.41 -0.36 15.41
CA CYS A 40 12.60 -0.95 16.73
C CYS A 40 11.32 -1.65 17.22
N GLU A 41 10.15 -1.04 17.02
CA GLU A 41 8.86 -1.60 17.37
C GLU A 41 8.53 -2.87 16.56
N LYS A 42 8.75 -2.84 15.23
CA LYS A 42 8.64 -4.03 14.37
C LYS A 42 9.53 -5.17 14.85
N THR A 43 10.79 -4.85 15.14
CA THR A 43 11.76 -5.85 15.59
C THR A 43 11.33 -6.45 16.93
N SER A 44 10.88 -5.62 17.87
CA SER A 44 10.38 -6.06 19.17
C SER A 44 9.14 -6.95 19.03
N ALA A 45 8.19 -6.57 18.16
CA ALA A 45 7.01 -7.39 17.86
C ALA A 45 7.40 -8.76 17.30
N TRP A 46 8.36 -8.80 16.37
CA TRP A 46 8.85 -10.06 15.80
C TRP A 46 9.60 -10.94 16.82
N ILE A 47 10.32 -10.35 17.76
CA ILE A 47 10.95 -11.08 18.88
C ILE A 47 9.88 -11.74 19.74
N GLU A 48 8.83 -11.00 20.12
CA GLU A 48 7.72 -11.52 20.93
C GLU A 48 6.93 -12.62 20.20
N ILE A 49 6.63 -12.43 18.91
CA ILE A 49 5.99 -13.45 18.07
C ILE A 49 6.86 -14.71 18.04
N THR A 50 8.17 -14.57 17.84
CA THR A 50 9.10 -15.71 17.78
C THR A 50 9.13 -16.46 19.11
N LYS A 51 9.15 -15.73 20.23
CA LYS A 51 9.11 -16.30 21.58
C LYS A 51 7.82 -17.09 21.81
N ARG A 52 6.65 -16.51 21.49
CA ARG A 52 5.35 -17.18 21.65
C ARG A 52 5.20 -18.39 20.75
N PHE A 53 5.59 -18.27 19.48
CA PHE A 53 5.58 -19.36 18.50
C PHE A 53 6.43 -20.54 18.98
N ASN A 54 7.67 -20.27 19.42
CA ASN A 54 8.58 -21.33 19.91
C ASN A 54 8.18 -21.90 21.28
N SER A 55 7.30 -21.22 22.02
CA SER A 55 6.74 -21.71 23.29
C SER A 55 5.50 -22.58 23.09
N THR A 56 4.93 -22.60 21.87
CA THR A 56 3.73 -23.38 21.56
C THR A 56 4.10 -24.86 21.40
N PRO A 57 3.42 -25.80 22.08
CA PRO A 57 3.68 -27.23 21.93
C PRO A 57 3.33 -27.70 20.51
N GLY A 58 4.09 -28.66 19.98
CA GLY A 58 3.86 -29.21 18.64
C GLY A 58 4.44 -28.39 17.47
N VAL A 59 5.20 -27.33 17.79
CA VAL A 59 5.85 -26.46 16.80
C VAL A 59 7.36 -26.72 16.76
N ASN A 60 7.97 -26.73 15.57
CA ASN A 60 9.42 -26.74 15.45
C ASN A 60 9.99 -25.36 15.77
N LYS A 61 11.04 -25.31 16.59
CA LYS A 61 11.72 -24.05 16.94
C LYS A 61 12.29 -23.39 15.68
N ARG A 62 11.91 -22.14 15.44
CA ARG A 62 12.36 -21.34 14.29
C ARG A 62 12.93 -20.00 14.74
N THR A 63 13.84 -19.47 13.93
CA THR A 63 14.40 -18.14 14.16
C THR A 63 13.46 -17.07 13.63
N MET A 64 13.59 -15.85 14.17
CA MET A 64 12.83 -14.68 13.74
C MET A 64 12.88 -14.48 12.21
N ILE A 65 14.06 -14.61 11.62
CA ILE A 65 14.28 -14.44 10.17
C ILE A 65 13.48 -15.48 9.36
N GLN A 66 13.40 -16.72 9.85
CA GLN A 66 12.63 -17.78 9.19
C GLN A 66 11.13 -17.49 9.23
N LEU A 67 10.61 -17.01 10.37
CA LEU A 67 9.20 -16.65 10.52
C LEU A 67 8.84 -15.43 9.66
N GLN A 68 9.68 -14.40 9.67
CA GLN A 68 9.52 -13.22 8.81
C GLN A 68 9.51 -13.60 7.33
N GLY A 69 10.50 -14.37 6.87
CA GLY A 69 10.59 -14.80 5.48
C GLY A 69 9.42 -15.69 5.07
N PHE A 70 8.97 -16.59 5.96
CA PHE A 70 7.79 -17.41 5.71
C PHE A 70 6.54 -16.56 5.55
N TYR A 71 6.30 -15.61 6.46
CA TYR A 71 5.15 -14.72 6.40
C TYR A 71 5.16 -13.84 5.14
N GLN A 72 6.32 -13.27 4.76
CA GLN A 72 6.45 -12.53 3.49
C GLN A 72 6.13 -13.39 2.26
N ASN A 73 6.62 -14.64 2.25
CA ASN A 73 6.30 -15.58 1.17
C ASN A 73 4.81 -15.93 1.16
N LEU A 74 4.18 -16.04 2.33
CA LEU A 74 2.76 -16.30 2.47
C LEU A 74 1.93 -15.15 1.89
N LYS A 75 2.28 -13.90 2.24
CA LYS A 75 1.67 -12.69 1.65
C LYS A 75 1.80 -12.68 0.13
N ARG A 76 3.00 -12.96 -0.39
CA ARG A 76 3.25 -12.98 -1.83
C ARG A 76 2.39 -14.03 -2.55
N ARG A 77 2.29 -15.24 -1.98
CA ARG A 77 1.45 -16.33 -2.55
C ARG A 77 -0.03 -15.97 -2.52
N ALA A 78 -0.51 -15.37 -1.43
CA ALA A 78 -1.89 -14.97 -1.30
C ALA A 78 -2.26 -13.87 -2.32
N MET A 79 -1.41 -12.86 -2.49
CA MET A 79 -1.58 -11.83 -3.51
C MET A 79 -1.60 -12.39 -4.92
N LYS A 80 -0.73 -13.37 -5.21
CA LYS A 80 -0.70 -14.06 -6.51
C LYS A 80 -2.02 -14.77 -6.80
N LYS A 81 -2.52 -15.56 -5.84
CA LYS A 81 -3.81 -16.25 -5.96
C LYS A 81 -4.99 -15.30 -6.14
N LYS A 82 -4.98 -14.16 -5.42
CA LYS A 82 -6.01 -13.11 -5.58
C LYS A 82 -5.98 -12.53 -6.99
N ALA A 83 -4.80 -12.27 -7.55
CA ALA A 83 -4.65 -11.79 -8.92
C ALA A 83 -5.06 -12.85 -9.96
N GLU A 84 -4.71 -14.12 -9.74
CA GLU A 84 -5.15 -15.25 -10.59
C GLU A 84 -6.68 -15.35 -10.61
N LYS A 85 -7.33 -15.29 -9.44
CA LYS A 85 -8.80 -15.28 -9.34
C LYS A 85 -9.42 -14.12 -10.12
N ARG A 86 -8.82 -12.92 -10.05
CA ARG A 86 -9.27 -11.77 -10.84
C ARG A 86 -9.17 -12.04 -12.34
N ILE A 87 -8.06 -12.60 -12.80
CA ILE A 87 -7.87 -12.94 -14.22
C ILE A 87 -8.84 -14.04 -14.67
N ASP A 88 -9.10 -15.05 -13.84
CA ASP A 88 -10.00 -16.15 -14.19
C ASP A 88 -11.44 -15.69 -14.42
N ILE A 89 -11.90 -14.66 -13.68
CA ILE A 89 -13.20 -14.02 -13.90
C ILE A 89 -13.28 -13.41 -15.31
N TYR A 90 -12.21 -12.79 -15.80
CA TYR A 90 -12.18 -12.20 -17.15
C TYR A 90 -11.97 -13.22 -18.27
N LYS A 91 -11.28 -14.33 -18.00
CA LYS A 91 -11.04 -15.39 -18.99
C LYS A 91 -12.25 -16.27 -19.25
N THR A 92 -13.15 -16.38 -18.27
CA THR A 92 -14.35 -17.17 -18.41
C THR A 92 -15.37 -16.35 -19.20
N GLY A 93 -15.56 -16.70 -20.49
CA GLY A 93 -16.61 -16.14 -21.34
C GLY A 93 -18.03 -16.57 -20.93
N GLY A 94 -18.36 -16.49 -19.63
CA GLY A 94 -19.65 -16.89 -19.06
C GLY A 94 -19.66 -18.17 -18.21
N GLY A 95 -18.51 -18.81 -17.97
CA GLY A 95 -18.40 -20.02 -17.14
C GLY A 95 -18.07 -19.75 -15.66
N PRO A 96 -18.44 -20.65 -14.72
CA PRO A 96 -18.11 -20.49 -13.31
C PRO A 96 -16.58 -20.55 -13.05
N SER A 97 -16.08 -19.62 -12.23
CA SER A 97 -14.67 -19.54 -11.86
C SER A 97 -14.23 -20.75 -11.02
N THR A 98 -13.10 -21.37 -11.39
CA THR A 98 -12.55 -22.56 -10.71
C THR A 98 -11.57 -22.22 -9.58
N SER A 99 -11.22 -20.95 -9.37
CA SER A 99 -10.19 -20.55 -8.41
C SER A 99 -10.76 -20.19 -7.03
N HIS A 100 -10.76 -21.18 -6.13
CA HIS A 100 -11.09 -20.99 -4.71
C HIS A 100 -9.86 -20.51 -3.92
N LEU A 101 -10.03 -19.49 -3.07
CA LEU A 101 -8.99 -19.04 -2.13
C LEU A 101 -8.88 -20.06 -0.99
N GLY A 102 -7.67 -20.44 -0.59
CA GLY A 102 -7.53 -21.37 0.53
C GLY A 102 -7.84 -20.69 1.88
N PRO A 103 -8.08 -21.46 2.94
CA PRO A 103 -8.40 -20.92 4.28
C PRO A 103 -7.31 -19.97 4.81
N THR A 104 -6.06 -20.23 4.46
CA THR A 104 -4.92 -19.38 4.84
C THR A 104 -4.95 -18.02 4.13
N GLU A 105 -5.30 -18.01 2.84
CA GLU A 105 -5.38 -16.77 2.06
C GLU A 105 -6.58 -15.92 2.46
N GLU A 106 -7.73 -16.55 2.72
CA GLU A 106 -8.92 -15.89 3.22
C GLU A 106 -8.66 -15.21 4.57
N ARG A 107 -7.98 -15.91 5.50
CA ARG A 107 -7.57 -15.33 6.78
C ARG A 107 -6.65 -14.10 6.60
N LEU A 108 -5.75 -14.13 5.63
CA LEU A 108 -4.90 -12.97 5.30
C LEU A 108 -5.68 -11.79 4.69
N ILE A 109 -6.77 -12.06 3.94
CA ILE A 109 -7.70 -11.02 3.47
C ILE A 109 -8.43 -10.43 4.68
N ALA A 110 -8.99 -11.27 5.56
CA ALA A 110 -9.70 -10.83 6.77
C ALA A 110 -8.80 -10.01 7.69
N MET A 111 -7.53 -10.40 7.81
CA MET A 111 -6.52 -9.62 8.53
C MET A 111 -6.20 -8.27 7.86
N GLY A 112 -6.80 -7.89 6.73
CA GLY A 112 -6.60 -6.59 6.07
C GLY A 112 -5.17 -6.35 5.59
N VAL A 113 -4.39 -7.42 5.46
CA VAL A 113 -2.99 -7.39 5.01
C VAL A 113 -2.93 -7.20 3.48
N MET A 114 -3.96 -7.70 2.78
CA MET A 114 -4.09 -7.57 1.34
C MET A 114 -5.00 -6.40 0.98
N LYS A 115 -4.41 -5.30 0.51
CA LYS A 115 -5.17 -4.17 -0.02
C LYS A 115 -5.92 -4.60 -1.29
N THR A 116 -7.22 -4.29 -1.36
CA THR A 116 -7.93 -4.21 -2.64
C THR A 116 -7.49 -2.93 -3.35
N PRO A 117 -7.32 -2.97 -4.69
CA PRO A 117 -7.30 -1.72 -5.46
C PRO A 117 -8.60 -0.94 -5.22
N LEU A 118 -8.61 0.35 -5.48
CA LEU A 118 -9.86 1.12 -5.46
C LEU A 118 -10.65 0.80 -6.73
N SER A 119 -11.97 0.72 -6.62
CA SER A 119 -12.83 0.59 -7.80
C SER A 119 -12.68 1.82 -8.68
N ASN A 120 -12.35 1.61 -9.95
CA ASN A 120 -12.30 2.67 -10.96
C ASN A 120 -13.33 2.36 -12.05
N VAL A 121 -14.27 3.30 -12.28
CA VAL A 121 -15.38 3.14 -13.24
C VAL A 121 -14.91 3.26 -14.69
N TYR A 122 -13.71 3.79 -14.91
CA TYR A 122 -13.13 4.00 -16.25
C TYR A 122 -12.06 2.98 -16.62
N ASP A 123 -11.81 1.97 -15.78
CA ASP A 123 -10.86 0.90 -16.06
C ASP A 123 -11.60 -0.32 -16.62
N ASP A 124 -10.92 -1.07 -17.48
CA ASP A 124 -11.46 -2.31 -18.09
C ASP A 124 -11.80 -3.36 -17.02
N ASP A 125 -11.30 -3.18 -15.79
CA ASP A 125 -11.51 -4.07 -14.65
C ASP A 125 -12.60 -3.64 -13.64
N HIS A 126 -13.42 -2.63 -13.95
CA HIS A 126 -14.51 -2.15 -13.08
C HIS A 126 -15.48 -3.27 -12.65
N LEU A 127 -15.80 -4.20 -13.56
CA LEU A 127 -16.74 -5.30 -13.31
C LEU A 127 -16.30 -6.23 -12.16
N TYR A 128 -14.99 -6.36 -11.93
CA TYR A 128 -14.44 -7.19 -10.85
C TYR A 128 -14.83 -6.67 -9.45
N HIS A 129 -14.87 -5.35 -9.24
CA HIS A 129 -15.29 -4.79 -7.96
C HIS A 129 -16.76 -5.09 -7.68
N VAL A 130 -17.62 -4.95 -8.70
CA VAL A 130 -19.06 -5.23 -8.58
C VAL A 130 -19.33 -6.69 -8.20
N MET A 131 -18.60 -7.64 -8.80
CA MET A 131 -18.77 -9.07 -8.53
C MET A 131 -18.15 -9.56 -7.21
N THR A 132 -17.20 -8.82 -6.64
CA THR A 132 -16.45 -9.27 -5.45
C THR A 132 -16.80 -8.50 -4.16
N GLU A 133 -17.51 -7.38 -4.25
CA GLU A 133 -17.90 -6.54 -3.11
C GLU A 133 -19.39 -6.61 -2.76
N THR A 134 -20.24 -7.21 -3.60
CA THR A 134 -21.66 -7.42 -3.26
C THR A 134 -21.80 -8.61 -2.29
N PRO A 135 -22.31 -8.42 -1.05
CA PRO A 135 -22.90 -9.53 -0.33
C PRO A 135 -24.06 -10.06 -1.18
N PRO A 136 -24.28 -11.39 -1.25
CA PRO A 136 -25.33 -11.96 -2.07
C PRO A 136 -26.66 -11.28 -1.72
N PRO A 137 -27.43 -10.78 -2.70
CA PRO A 137 -28.83 -10.46 -2.46
C PRO A 137 -29.44 -11.72 -1.84
N GLN A 138 -29.94 -11.60 -0.62
CA GLN A 138 -30.83 -12.62 -0.09
C GLN A 138 -32.04 -12.62 -1.02
N LEU A 139 -32.05 -13.54 -1.97
CA LEU A 139 -33.22 -13.87 -2.74
C LEU A 139 -34.21 -14.44 -1.73
N SER A 140 -35.09 -13.57 -1.24
CA SER A 140 -36.33 -13.96 -0.61
C SER A 140 -37.12 -14.71 -1.68
N ALA A 141 -37.24 -16.02 -1.49
CA ALA A 141 -38.26 -16.79 -2.14
C ALA A 141 -39.61 -16.30 -1.61
N ASP A 142 -40.41 -15.65 -2.46
CA ASP A 142 -41.84 -15.96 -2.59
C ASP A 142 -42.48 -15.22 -3.79
N ASN A 143 -42.84 -16.05 -4.78
CA ASN A 143 -44.06 -16.08 -5.60
C ASN A 143 -44.58 -14.87 -6.42
N SER A 144 -44.44 -15.04 -7.75
CA SER A 144 -45.51 -15.16 -8.78
C SER A 144 -46.30 -13.93 -9.31
N PHE A 145 -46.40 -13.89 -10.65
CA PHE A 145 -47.51 -13.36 -11.48
C PHE A 145 -47.58 -11.81 -11.63
N SER A 146 -47.73 -11.15 -12.78
CA SER A 146 -48.14 -11.47 -14.16
C SER A 146 -47.72 -10.34 -15.12
N ASP A 147 -47.42 -10.72 -16.37
CA ASP A 147 -47.87 -10.12 -17.64
C ASP A 147 -48.28 -8.63 -17.67
N VAL A 148 -47.49 -7.77 -18.36
CA VAL A 148 -47.99 -6.69 -19.23
C VAL A 148 -46.96 -6.46 -20.35
N MET A 149 -47.37 -6.83 -21.56
CA MET A 149 -46.83 -6.44 -22.85
C MET A 149 -47.28 -4.99 -23.15
N GLU A 150 -46.37 -4.07 -23.48
CA GLU A 150 -46.74 -2.92 -24.32
C GLU A 150 -45.57 -2.48 -25.22
N THR A 151 -45.87 -2.60 -26.51
CA THR A 151 -45.12 -2.33 -27.73
C THR A 151 -45.01 -0.85 -28.03
N HIS A 152 -43.84 -0.38 -28.49
CA HIS A 152 -43.73 0.59 -29.57
C HIS A 152 -42.48 0.31 -30.43
N SER A 153 -42.73 -0.24 -31.62
CA SER A 153 -42.01 -0.06 -32.89
C SER A 153 -42.07 1.43 -33.31
N GLU A 154 -41.28 2.05 -34.19
CA GLU A 154 -40.54 1.74 -35.43
C GLU A 154 -39.33 2.73 -35.46
N ALA A 155 -38.23 2.58 -36.19
CA ALA A 155 -38.15 2.38 -37.62
C ALA A 155 -36.75 1.90 -38.04
N GLU A 156 -36.78 1.19 -39.17
CA GLU A 156 -35.67 0.53 -39.85
C GLU A 156 -34.76 1.51 -40.59
N GLU A 157 -33.53 1.09 -40.87
CA GLU A 157 -33.05 1.12 -42.26
C GLU A 157 -31.99 0.02 -42.48
N SER A 158 -32.31 -0.90 -43.38
CA SER A 158 -31.46 -1.97 -43.89
C SER A 158 -31.08 -1.66 -45.33
N ILE A 159 -29.78 -1.62 -45.67
CA ILE A 159 -29.28 -1.85 -47.03
C ILE A 159 -27.93 -2.59 -46.94
N ASN A 160 -27.87 -3.83 -47.46
CA ASN A 160 -26.65 -4.60 -47.74
C ASN A 160 -26.16 -4.34 -49.20
N PRO A 161 -25.16 -5.07 -49.73
CA PRO A 161 -23.73 -4.75 -49.86
C PRO A 161 -23.31 -4.49 -51.34
N PRO A 162 -22.00 -4.45 -51.65
CA PRO A 162 -21.55 -5.43 -52.64
C PRO A 162 -20.19 -6.09 -52.35
N GLU A 163 -20.11 -7.31 -52.87
CA GLU A 163 -18.96 -8.19 -53.07
C GLU A 163 -17.95 -7.60 -54.08
N ASP A 164 -16.65 -7.89 -53.93
CA ASP A 164 -15.84 -8.59 -54.95
C ASP A 164 -14.44 -8.99 -54.41
N ALA A 165 -13.93 -10.09 -54.97
CA ALA A 165 -12.83 -11.00 -54.66
C ALA A 165 -11.42 -10.35 -54.46
N THR A 166 -10.39 -11.01 -53.89
CA THR A 166 -9.74 -12.21 -54.46
C THR A 166 -8.60 -12.72 -53.55
N GLU A 167 -8.67 -14.01 -53.23
CA GLU A 167 -7.61 -15.05 -53.07
C GLU A 167 -6.56 -15.06 -51.94
N GLN A 168 -6.64 -16.17 -51.17
CA GLN A 168 -5.51 -16.86 -50.50
C GLN A 168 -4.72 -17.74 -51.52
N PRO A 169 -3.61 -18.41 -51.14
CA PRO A 169 -3.71 -19.69 -50.39
C PRO A 169 -2.57 -20.01 -49.39
N GLY A 170 -2.88 -20.86 -48.41
CA GLY A 170 -1.94 -21.73 -47.67
C GLY A 170 -1.36 -22.84 -48.56
N PRO A 171 -0.69 -23.92 -48.05
CA PRO A 171 -1.13 -24.79 -46.93
C PRO A 171 0.09 -25.28 -46.08
N SER A 172 0.11 -26.26 -45.16
CA SER A 172 -0.71 -27.44 -44.87
C SER A 172 -0.37 -27.97 -43.46
N ASP A 173 -1.38 -28.49 -42.77
CA ASP A 173 -1.25 -29.42 -41.64
C ASP A 173 -0.73 -30.79 -42.10
N ALA A 174 0.06 -31.46 -41.25
CA ALA A 174 0.14 -32.93 -41.23
C ALA A 174 0.58 -33.41 -39.84
N ASP A 175 -0.34 -34.12 -39.21
CA ASP A 175 -0.24 -34.87 -37.96
C ASP A 175 0.17 -36.32 -38.27
N PHE A 176 1.11 -36.94 -37.56
CA PHE A 176 1.26 -38.40 -37.54
C PHE A 176 2.01 -38.93 -36.31
N SER A 177 1.50 -40.05 -35.81
CA SER A 177 1.65 -40.65 -34.49
C SER A 177 2.87 -41.57 -34.25
N SER A 178 3.18 -41.72 -32.95
CA SER A 178 3.61 -42.92 -32.20
C SER A 178 5.03 -43.54 -32.29
N GLU A 179 5.46 -44.02 -31.09
CA GLU A 179 6.25 -45.23 -30.78
C GLU A 179 7.79 -45.14 -30.48
N THR A 180 8.08 -44.91 -29.19
CA THR A 180 8.94 -45.65 -28.23
C THR A 180 10.35 -46.23 -28.55
N GLN A 181 11.30 -45.84 -27.67
CA GLN A 181 12.54 -46.49 -27.13
C GLN A 181 13.83 -46.66 -27.98
N ALA A 182 14.93 -46.07 -27.50
CA ALA A 182 16.14 -46.81 -27.04
C ALA A 182 17.24 -45.83 -26.55
N GLY A 183 17.75 -46.08 -25.34
CA GLY A 183 18.78 -45.25 -24.71
C GLY A 183 20.15 -45.30 -25.39
N LYS A 184 20.86 -44.17 -25.40
CA LYS A 184 22.30 -44.10 -25.65
C LYS A 184 22.94 -43.13 -24.65
N LYS A 185 23.74 -43.69 -23.74
CA LYS A 185 24.61 -42.95 -22.81
C LYS A 185 25.74 -42.33 -23.63
N THR A 186 25.88 -41.00 -23.61
CA THR A 186 27.04 -40.30 -24.19
C THR A 186 28.18 -40.19 -23.17
N PRO A 187 29.44 -40.43 -23.56
CA PRO A 187 30.57 -40.23 -22.68
C PRO A 187 30.92 -38.73 -22.64
N ILE A 188 31.17 -38.22 -21.43
CA ILE A 188 31.65 -36.85 -21.21
C ILE A 188 33.12 -36.80 -21.70
N SER A 189 33.33 -36.39 -22.96
CA SER A 189 34.67 -36.00 -23.40
C SER A 189 34.97 -34.59 -22.90
N ARG A 190 36.11 -34.43 -22.24
CA ARG A 190 36.60 -33.18 -21.67
C ARG A 190 37.14 -32.29 -22.79
N TRP A 191 36.29 -31.47 -23.39
CA TRP A 191 36.73 -30.46 -24.37
C TRP A 191 37.53 -29.37 -23.65
N LYS A 192 38.84 -29.29 -23.91
CA LYS A 192 39.63 -28.11 -23.53
C LYS A 192 39.23 -26.95 -24.44
N ILE A 193 38.41 -26.04 -23.93
CA ILE A 193 38.02 -24.80 -24.62
C ILE A 193 39.30 -23.98 -24.89
N LYS A 194 39.76 -23.95 -26.15
CA LYS A 194 40.76 -22.99 -26.60
C LYS A 194 40.11 -21.61 -26.58
N ARG A 195 40.61 -20.71 -25.71
CA ARG A 195 40.18 -19.31 -25.64
C ARG A 195 40.41 -18.63 -27.01
N LYS A 196 39.35 -18.41 -27.78
CA LYS A 196 39.41 -17.59 -29.00
C LYS A 196 39.85 -16.17 -28.59
N ARG A 197 40.86 -15.62 -29.26
CA ARG A 197 41.33 -14.25 -29.05
C ARG A 197 40.17 -13.30 -29.40
N ARG A 198 39.88 -12.33 -28.51
CA ARG A 198 38.80 -11.35 -28.70
C ARG A 198 39.05 -10.57 -29.99
N THR A 199 38.07 -10.56 -30.90
CA THR A 199 38.06 -9.74 -32.10
C THR A 199 37.87 -8.26 -31.73
N PRO A 200 38.50 -7.29 -32.44
CA PRO A 200 38.47 -5.86 -32.09
C PRO A 200 37.06 -5.28 -31.88
N CYS A 201 36.09 -5.75 -32.66
CA CYS A 201 34.68 -5.37 -32.57
C CYS A 201 34.06 -5.63 -31.17
N THR A 202 34.45 -6.72 -30.50
CA THR A 202 33.93 -7.07 -29.17
C THR A 202 34.50 -6.17 -28.07
N THR A 203 35.68 -5.60 -28.29
CA THR A 203 36.32 -4.67 -27.34
C THR A 203 35.65 -3.29 -27.38
N LEU A 204 35.33 -2.78 -28.58
CA LEU A 204 34.60 -1.52 -28.74
C LEU A 204 33.18 -1.60 -28.16
N ALA A 205 32.47 -2.70 -28.41
CA ALA A 205 31.16 -2.94 -27.80
C ALA A 205 31.23 -3.01 -26.26
N ALA A 206 32.27 -3.63 -25.70
CA ALA A 206 32.48 -3.67 -24.26
C ALA A 206 32.82 -2.29 -23.65
N MET A 207 33.55 -1.45 -24.39
CA MET A 207 33.86 -0.08 -23.97
C MET A 207 32.61 0.81 -24.02
N ALA A 208 31.79 0.72 -25.07
CA ALA A 208 30.53 1.44 -25.18
C ALA A 208 29.56 1.09 -24.03
N ILE A 209 29.40 -0.20 -23.71
CA ILE A 209 28.57 -0.64 -22.57
C ILE A 209 29.13 -0.12 -21.23
N ALA A 210 30.46 -0.08 -21.08
CA ALA A 210 31.08 0.45 -19.87
C ALA A 210 30.89 1.97 -19.74
N GLU A 211 30.90 2.70 -20.85
CA GLU A 211 30.68 4.14 -20.91
C GLU A 211 29.21 4.51 -20.65
N GLU A 212 28.26 3.78 -21.22
CA GLU A 212 26.82 3.92 -20.93
C GLU A 212 26.51 3.70 -19.44
N ARG A 213 27.15 2.71 -18.80
CA ARG A 213 27.00 2.47 -17.36
C ARG A 213 27.56 3.60 -16.51
N LYS A 214 28.66 4.24 -16.93
CA LYS A 214 29.22 5.41 -16.25
C LYS A 214 28.29 6.61 -16.39
N VAL A 215 27.80 6.88 -17.60
CA VAL A 215 26.83 7.95 -17.86
C VAL A 215 25.55 7.74 -17.04
N SER A 216 25.04 6.51 -16.98
CA SER A 216 23.88 6.17 -16.15
C SER A 216 24.14 6.37 -14.65
N ALA A 217 25.33 5.99 -14.16
CA ALA A 217 25.71 6.19 -12.77
C ALA A 217 25.85 7.69 -12.41
N ASP A 218 26.41 8.50 -13.30
CA ASP A 218 26.58 9.94 -13.07
C ASP A 218 25.25 10.70 -13.18
N GLN A 219 24.35 10.30 -14.08
CA GLN A 219 22.97 10.80 -14.09
C GLN A 219 22.23 10.48 -12.78
N LEU A 220 22.41 9.28 -12.23
CA LEU A 220 21.79 8.90 -10.96
C LEU A 220 22.34 9.72 -9.79
N LYS A 221 23.66 9.95 -9.74
CA LYS A 221 24.27 10.83 -8.74
C LYS A 221 23.76 12.26 -8.83
N LEU A 222 23.62 12.79 -10.05
CA LEU A 222 23.13 14.16 -10.27
C LEU A 222 21.68 14.30 -9.80
N LYS A 223 20.82 13.33 -10.12
CA LYS A 223 19.43 13.29 -9.62
C LYS A 223 19.36 13.25 -8.10
N ASN A 224 20.15 12.39 -7.47
CA ASN A 224 20.18 12.29 -6.00
C ASN A 224 20.70 13.59 -5.36
N ASN A 225 21.72 14.22 -5.97
CA ASN A 225 22.26 15.48 -5.45
C ASN A 225 21.23 16.61 -5.56
N MET A 226 20.55 16.72 -6.70
CA MET A 226 19.47 17.68 -6.91
C MET A 226 18.30 17.45 -5.95
N GLU A 227 17.90 16.20 -5.72
CA GLU A 227 16.84 15.86 -4.74
C GLU A 227 17.26 16.21 -3.31
N MET A 228 18.53 15.99 -2.95
CA MET A 228 19.05 16.36 -1.64
C MET A 228 19.14 17.88 -1.46
N GLU A 229 19.47 18.63 -2.51
CA GLU A 229 19.47 20.09 -2.50
C GLU A 229 18.06 20.64 -2.33
N GLN A 230 17.09 20.13 -3.10
CA GLN A 230 15.67 20.50 -2.95
C GLN A 230 15.16 20.26 -1.53
N LYS A 231 15.50 19.12 -0.92
CA LYS A 231 15.14 18.84 0.47
C LYS A 231 15.78 19.80 1.47
N ARG A 232 17.01 20.28 1.20
CA ARG A 232 17.67 21.29 2.04
C ARG A 232 16.96 22.63 1.94
N GLU A 233 16.66 23.07 0.71
CA GLU A 233 15.94 24.31 0.45
C GLU A 233 14.53 24.29 1.07
N GLU A 234 13.78 23.20 0.89
CA GLU A 234 12.45 23.01 1.51
C GLU A 234 12.53 23.08 3.04
N HIS A 235 13.52 22.42 3.64
CA HIS A 235 13.72 22.45 5.08
C HIS A 235 14.13 23.84 5.58
N GLU A 236 14.97 24.56 4.83
CA GLU A 236 15.35 25.93 5.13
C GLU A 236 14.15 26.88 5.11
N LEU A 237 13.32 26.79 4.06
CA LEU A 237 12.08 27.56 3.95
C LEU A 237 11.10 27.22 5.06
N SER A 238 10.95 25.93 5.39
CA SER A 238 10.12 25.47 6.51
C SER A 238 10.60 26.06 7.84
N MET A 239 11.91 26.09 8.08
CA MET A 239 12.48 26.71 9.28
C MET A 239 12.27 28.24 9.30
N ALA A 240 12.37 28.92 8.16
CA ALA A 240 12.14 30.36 8.06
C ALA A 240 10.69 30.71 8.41
N ILE A 241 9.71 30.03 7.79
CA ILE A 241 8.28 30.20 8.09
C ILE A 241 8.02 30.00 9.58
N ARG A 242 8.56 28.93 10.16
CA ARG A 242 8.36 28.65 11.59
C ARG A 242 8.95 29.74 12.50
N ARG A 243 10.07 30.35 12.13
CA ARG A 243 10.65 31.48 12.88
C ARG A 243 9.75 32.72 12.78
N GLU A 244 9.27 33.04 11.59
CA GLU A 244 8.36 34.17 11.38
C GLU A 244 7.04 33.99 12.13
N GLU A 245 6.44 32.81 12.06
CA GLU A 245 5.26 32.44 12.85
C GLU A 245 5.51 32.60 14.36
N HIS A 246 6.67 32.17 14.84
CA HIS A 246 7.02 32.33 16.25
C HIS A 246 7.11 33.82 16.66
N VAL A 247 7.73 34.65 15.82
CA VAL A 247 7.82 36.10 16.04
C VAL A 247 6.44 36.76 16.04
N MET A 248 5.57 36.41 15.08
CA MET A 248 4.20 36.91 15.04
C MET A 248 3.41 36.51 16.29
N ASN A 249 3.52 35.26 16.72
CA ASN A 249 2.88 34.79 17.94
C ASN A 249 3.36 35.52 19.19
N MET A 250 4.65 35.88 19.26
CA MET A 250 5.19 36.69 20.34
C MET A 250 4.63 38.12 20.33
N LYS A 251 4.51 38.75 19.15
CA LYS A 251 3.89 40.08 19.02
C LYS A 251 2.42 40.07 19.44
N ILE A 252 1.65 39.09 18.97
CA ILE A 252 0.24 38.94 19.35
C ILE A 252 0.10 38.83 20.87
N LYS A 253 0.95 38.02 21.54
CA LYS A 253 0.93 37.89 23.00
C LYS A 253 1.28 39.19 23.71
N GLN A 254 2.21 39.96 23.17
CA GLN A 254 2.60 41.26 23.73
C GLN A 254 1.45 42.27 23.61
N GLU A 255 0.82 42.37 22.43
CA GLU A 255 -0.35 43.25 22.22
C GLU A 255 -1.52 42.87 23.13
N GLN A 256 -1.77 41.57 23.31
CA GLN A 256 -2.78 41.09 24.27
C GLN A 256 -2.46 41.50 25.70
N HIS A 257 -1.19 41.41 26.11
CA HIS A 257 -0.76 41.86 27.42
C HIS A 257 -0.97 43.37 27.59
N ASP A 258 -0.58 44.17 26.60
CA ASP A 258 -0.72 45.62 26.62
C ASP A 258 -2.19 46.06 26.69
N LEU A 259 -3.07 45.43 25.90
CA LEU A 259 -4.51 45.65 25.97
C LEU A 259 -5.06 45.31 27.36
N LYS A 260 -4.64 44.19 27.93
CA LYS A 260 -5.05 43.79 29.29
C LYS A 260 -4.61 44.82 30.33
N MET A 261 -3.42 45.40 30.19
CA MET A 261 -2.92 46.45 31.09
C MET A 261 -3.71 47.75 30.93
N LYS A 262 -4.05 48.17 29.71
CA LYS A 262 -4.92 49.34 29.46
C LYS A 262 -6.28 49.18 30.10
N ILE A 263 -6.92 48.02 29.90
CA ILE A 263 -8.22 47.71 30.52
C ILE A 263 -8.11 47.75 32.06
N MET A 264 -7.01 47.24 32.63
CA MET A 264 -6.80 47.28 34.08
C MET A 264 -6.64 48.70 34.60
N ALA A 265 -5.89 49.55 33.89
CA ALA A 265 -5.71 50.95 34.26
C ALA A 265 -7.02 51.74 34.20
N GLU A 266 -7.83 51.55 33.16
CA GLU A 266 -9.15 52.17 33.05
C GLU A 266 -10.08 51.72 34.18
N LYS A 267 -10.08 50.43 34.54
CA LYS A 267 -10.84 49.91 35.69
C LYS A 267 -10.42 50.57 37.00
N LEU A 268 -9.11 50.76 37.23
CA LEU A 268 -8.60 51.45 38.41
C LEU A 268 -9.03 52.92 38.44
N ASN A 269 -8.96 53.61 37.30
CA ASN A 269 -9.42 55.00 37.19
C ASN A 269 -10.92 55.12 37.48
N LEU A 270 -11.76 54.24 36.92
CA LEU A 270 -13.20 54.21 37.22
C LEU A 270 -13.46 53.97 38.71
N LEU A 271 -12.73 53.05 39.33
CA LEU A 271 -12.85 52.76 40.76
C LEU A 271 -12.47 53.97 41.62
N ASN A 272 -11.47 54.74 41.22
CA ASN A 272 -11.09 55.98 41.88
C ASN A 272 -12.16 57.07 41.73
N VAL A 273 -12.72 57.27 40.53
CA VAL A 273 -13.82 58.21 40.30
C VAL A 273 -15.05 57.85 41.14
N LEU A 274 -15.40 56.57 41.21
CA LEU A 274 -16.50 56.09 42.05
C LEU A 274 -16.24 56.37 43.54
N LYS A 275 -15.03 56.11 44.04
CA LYS A 275 -14.64 56.44 45.42
C LYS A 275 -14.76 57.94 45.72
N GLU A 276 -14.26 58.80 44.83
CA GLU A 276 -14.34 60.25 45.00
C GLU A 276 -15.80 60.74 45.00
N SER A 277 -16.64 60.17 44.14
CA SER A 277 -18.08 60.51 44.08
C SER A 277 -18.83 60.08 45.35
N ALA A 278 -18.47 58.94 45.94
CA ALA A 278 -19.05 58.46 47.19
C ALA A 278 -18.67 59.36 48.38
N ILE A 279 -17.41 59.83 48.44
CA ILE A 279 -16.92 60.75 49.49
C ILE A 279 -17.62 62.12 49.38
N LYS A 280 -17.85 62.63 48.17
CA LYS A 280 -18.57 63.90 47.94
C LYS A 280 -20.08 63.79 48.20
N GLY A 281 -20.67 62.60 48.01
CA GLY A 281 -22.09 62.33 48.29
C GLY A 281 -22.45 62.21 49.78
N THR A 282 -21.48 62.03 50.66
CA THR A 282 -21.69 61.88 52.12
C THR A 282 -21.64 63.19 52.93
N TYR A 283 -21.54 64.36 52.29
CA TYR A 283 -21.54 65.66 52.98
C TYR A 283 -22.87 66.41 52.79
N LYS A 284 -23.91 65.98 53.51
CA LYS A 284 -25.10 66.80 53.80
C LYS A 284 -25.72 66.33 55.11
N GLY A 285 -25.32 66.95 56.22
CA GLY A 285 -25.94 66.71 57.52
C GLY A 285 -25.10 67.06 58.76
N SER A 286 -24.67 68.32 58.92
CA SER A 286 -24.77 69.00 60.22
C SER A 286 -25.61 70.26 59.92
N PHE A 287 -26.80 70.48 60.50
CA PHE A 287 -27.13 70.61 61.92
C PHE A 287 -26.13 71.51 62.63
N ASP A 288 -26.20 72.81 62.33
CA ASP A 288 -25.91 73.86 63.30
C ASP A 288 -27.17 74.73 63.41
N SER A 289 -27.87 74.45 64.51
CA SER A 289 -28.70 75.39 65.26
C SER A 289 -27.87 76.61 65.68
N ASP A 290 -28.39 77.82 65.47
CA ASP A 290 -28.42 78.89 66.48
C ASP A 290 -29.07 80.18 65.94
N LEU A 291 -30.06 80.64 66.73
CA LEU A 291 -30.69 81.98 66.84
C LEU A 291 -31.38 82.63 65.63
#